data_AF-A0A0G1EVN6-F1
#
_entry.id   AF-A0A0G1EVN6-F1
#
_cell.length_a   1.000
_cell.length_b   1.000
_cell.length_c   1.000
_cell.angle_alpha   90.00
_cell.angle_beta   90.00
_cell.angle_gamma   90.00
#
_symmetry.space_group_name_H-M   'P 1'
#
loop_
_entity.id
_entity.type
_entity.pdbx_description
1 polymer ?
#
loop_
_entity_poly.entity_id
_entity_poly.type
_entity_poly.pdbx_seq_one_letter_code
_entity_poly.pdbx_strand_id
1 'polypeptide(L)'
;MARTINTSANKLGAARPMKRIIISFLIAVVAIASLVLYYALARATITLVVAPDSMVMETTLELKQYGDDGVAGTIMETELIQSKNFYASPSGELEEKASGTVTFVSSYSAPQTLIATTRLVSPQGVLFRLTKTITVPANGRLENVPVVADQAGEASAIPPSRFTIPGLRAALQEMIYAESIEPMRRLAKPGSTEILPLDLDQARKSLTDILVPQALAKLREQLPEDQRNLNVVYKSETTKAESDVPAGSKNNQFNYTVTVKITAVFYNPDQLREQAMVKLQSDLSSGRKILNLEPESLAVSIDSVAGDLTSSLLKVKFLAQVIITDPNLVFAKSDLLGRTPAEVQNYFQGIPGVKEVKIELTPFWVKSVPTVDNHINLKLE
;
A
#
# COMPACT_ATOMS: atom_id res chain seq x y z
N MET A 1 -95.77 28.49 72.45
CA MET A 1 -95.42 29.92 72.60
C MET A 1 -94.83 30.40 71.28
N ALA A 2 -95.43 31.44 70.72
CA ALA A 2 -95.04 32.05 69.45
C ALA A 2 -93.77 32.89 69.58
N ARG A 3 -92.96 32.95 68.52
CA ARG A 3 -92.20 34.16 68.17
C ARG A 3 -91.88 34.18 66.68
N THR A 4 -92.61 35.01 65.97
CA THR A 4 -92.34 35.53 64.64
C THR A 4 -91.14 36.47 64.70
N ILE A 5 -90.18 36.31 63.80
CA ILE A 5 -89.35 37.42 63.31
C ILE A 5 -89.28 37.32 61.79
N ASN A 6 -89.58 38.46 61.18
CA ASN A 6 -89.68 38.73 59.76
C ASN A 6 -88.28 38.99 59.15
N THR A 7 -88.29 39.29 57.84
CA THR A 7 -87.24 39.95 57.03
C THR A 7 -86.07 39.06 56.59
N SER A 8 -85.62 39.05 55.33
CA SER A 8 -85.93 39.87 54.16
C SER A 8 -85.47 39.11 52.91
N ALA A 9 -86.27 39.16 51.85
CA ALA A 9 -85.84 38.73 50.53
C ALA A 9 -84.79 39.73 50.02
N ASN A 10 -83.57 39.25 49.77
CA ASN A 10 -82.57 39.99 49.01
C ASN A 10 -82.12 39.14 47.81
N LYS A 11 -82.83 39.30 46.68
CA LYS A 11 -82.29 38.98 45.37
C LYS A 11 -81.40 40.14 44.96
N LEU A 12 -80.08 39.97 44.97
CA LEU A 12 -79.18 40.74 44.09
C LEU A 12 -77.81 40.04 43.93
N GLY A 13 -77.66 39.36 42.80
CA GLY A 13 -76.54 39.50 41.87
C GLY A 13 -75.11 39.22 42.33
N ALA A 14 -74.62 37.99 42.12
CA ALA A 14 -73.19 37.73 41.79
C ALA A 14 -72.92 36.29 41.28
N ALA A 15 -73.75 35.73 40.38
CA ALA A 15 -73.50 34.40 39.79
C ALA A 15 -72.77 34.42 38.42
N ARG A 16 -72.11 35.55 38.10
CA ARG A 16 -71.35 35.74 36.86
C ARG A 16 -69.83 35.46 36.96
N PRO A 17 -69.12 35.61 38.10
CA PRO A 17 -67.67 35.35 38.14
C PRO A 17 -67.32 33.85 38.23
N MET A 18 -68.06 33.04 39.01
CA MET A 18 -67.71 31.63 39.24
C MET A 18 -67.93 30.74 38.00
N LYS A 19 -68.98 31.00 37.21
CA LYS A 19 -69.19 30.31 35.91
C LYS A 19 -68.09 30.62 34.90
N ARG A 20 -67.55 31.85 34.90
CA ARG A 20 -66.44 32.26 34.02
C ARG A 20 -65.14 31.55 34.39
N ILE A 21 -64.86 31.37 35.68
CA ILE A 21 -63.70 30.64 36.20
C ILE A 21 -63.78 29.15 35.84
N ILE A 22 -64.95 28.51 35.99
CA ILE A 22 -65.14 27.10 35.61
C ILE A 22 -64.97 26.90 34.09
N ILE A 23 -65.52 27.80 33.28
CA ILE A 23 -65.36 27.74 31.81
C ILE A 23 -63.90 27.97 31.41
N SER A 24 -63.21 28.96 32.00
CA SER A 24 -61.79 29.18 31.70
C SER A 24 -60.91 28.00 32.13
N PHE A 25 -61.23 27.36 33.26
CA PHE A 25 -60.53 26.16 33.71
C PHE A 25 -60.78 24.97 32.77
N LEU A 26 -62.02 24.75 32.33
CA LEU A 26 -62.36 23.72 31.35
C LEU A 26 -61.64 23.93 30.02
N ILE A 27 -61.60 25.17 29.53
CA ILE A 27 -60.85 25.54 28.31
C ILE A 27 -59.36 25.27 28.49
N ALA A 28 -58.78 25.61 29.64
CA ALA A 28 -57.38 25.33 29.93
C ALA A 28 -57.09 23.82 29.97
N VAL A 29 -57.96 23.02 30.59
CA VAL A 29 -57.83 21.55 30.62
C VAL A 29 -57.92 20.96 29.21
N VAL A 30 -58.90 21.37 28.40
CA VAL A 30 -59.03 20.91 27.01
C VAL A 30 -57.83 21.35 26.17
N ALA A 31 -57.32 22.56 26.38
CA ALA A 31 -56.13 23.06 25.68
C ALA A 31 -54.88 22.23 26.04
N ILE A 32 -54.67 21.94 27.33
CA ILE A 32 -53.56 21.09 27.78
C ILE A 32 -53.72 19.66 27.25
N ALA A 33 -54.92 19.07 27.36
CA ALA A 33 -55.18 17.73 26.85
C ALA A 33 -54.97 17.65 25.33
N SER A 34 -55.38 18.67 24.58
CA SER A 34 -55.14 18.76 23.13
C SER A 34 -53.67 18.91 22.80
N LEU A 35 -52.91 19.70 23.59
CA LEU A 35 -51.46 19.84 23.44
C LEU A 35 -50.74 18.52 23.73
N VAL A 36 -51.11 17.82 24.79
CA VAL A 36 -50.55 16.50 25.13
C VAL A 36 -50.88 15.49 24.03
N LEU A 37 -52.13 15.45 23.57
CA LEU A 37 -52.55 14.56 22.48
C LEU A 37 -51.81 14.87 21.17
N TYR A 38 -51.58 16.15 20.88
CA TYR A 38 -50.82 16.61 19.72
C TYR A 38 -49.41 16.02 19.70
N TYR A 39 -48.69 16.06 20.84
CA TYR A 39 -47.35 15.46 20.94
C TYR A 39 -47.37 13.93 21.07
N ALA A 40 -48.38 13.35 21.75
CA ALA A 40 -48.47 11.92 22.00
C ALA A 40 -48.78 11.09 20.75
N LEU A 41 -49.53 11.65 19.78
CA LEU A 41 -49.87 10.96 18.53
C LEU A 41 -48.84 11.17 17.42
N ALA A 42 -47.95 12.15 17.55
CA ALA A 42 -46.98 12.48 16.52
C ALA A 42 -45.98 11.33 16.34
N ARG A 43 -45.90 10.78 15.13
CA ARG A 43 -44.98 9.70 14.73
C ARG A 43 -44.30 10.04 13.41
N ALA A 44 -43.04 9.61 13.28
CA ALA A 44 -42.29 9.68 12.04
C ALA A 44 -41.81 8.29 11.62
N THR A 45 -42.14 7.89 10.39
CA THR A 45 -41.53 6.73 9.75
C THR A 45 -40.60 7.23 8.67
N ILE A 46 -39.33 6.83 8.74
CA ILE A 46 -38.29 7.20 7.79
C ILE A 46 -37.81 5.92 7.13
N THR A 47 -38.11 5.77 5.84
CA THR A 47 -37.72 4.62 5.03
C THR A 47 -36.50 4.99 4.19
N LEU A 48 -35.43 4.21 4.30
CA LEU A 48 -34.18 4.42 3.59
C LEU A 48 -34.05 3.42 2.44
N VAL A 49 -33.78 3.93 1.25
CA VAL A 49 -33.29 3.13 0.13
C VAL A 49 -31.78 3.13 0.21
N VAL A 50 -31.20 1.97 0.48
CA VAL A 50 -29.76 1.81 0.66
C VAL A 50 -29.11 1.10 -0.52
N ALA A 51 -27.82 1.34 -0.71
CA ALA A 51 -27.01 0.63 -1.68
C ALA A 51 -25.64 0.28 -1.10
N PRO A 52 -24.96 -0.72 -1.68
CA PRO A 52 -23.60 -1.04 -1.29
C PRO A 52 -22.70 0.18 -1.46
N ASP A 53 -21.98 0.51 -0.40
CA ASP A 53 -20.94 1.54 -0.39
C ASP A 53 -19.56 0.90 -0.32
N SER A 54 -18.58 1.51 -1.00
CA SER A 54 -17.21 1.00 -1.04
C SER A 54 -16.36 1.67 0.02
N MET A 55 -15.92 0.90 1.01
CA MET A 55 -15.13 1.40 2.14
C MET A 55 -13.79 0.68 2.23
N VAL A 56 -12.71 1.43 2.42
CA VAL A 56 -11.41 0.84 2.77
C VAL A 56 -11.50 0.35 4.21
N MET A 57 -11.26 -0.95 4.43
CA MET A 57 -11.16 -1.51 5.77
C MET A 57 -9.77 -2.11 5.99
N GLU A 58 -9.33 -2.08 7.24
CA GLU A 58 -8.06 -2.60 7.70
C GLU A 58 -8.30 -3.54 8.87
N THR A 59 -7.62 -4.68 8.89
CA THR A 59 -7.56 -5.56 10.06
C THR A 59 -6.17 -6.20 10.19
N THR A 60 -5.87 -6.70 11.38
CA THR A 60 -4.63 -7.44 11.65
C THR A 60 -4.96 -8.91 11.87
N LEU A 61 -4.33 -9.80 11.11
CA LEU A 61 -4.51 -11.25 11.23
C LEU A 61 -3.22 -11.90 11.72
N GLU A 62 -3.36 -12.89 12.57
CA GLU A 62 -2.25 -13.74 12.98
C GLU A 62 -2.09 -14.88 11.98
N LEU A 63 -0.90 -15.01 11.43
CA LEU A 63 -0.47 -16.13 10.61
C LEU A 63 0.43 -17.02 11.46
N LYS A 64 0.18 -18.33 11.40
CA LYS A 64 0.97 -19.34 12.12
C LYS A 64 1.56 -20.34 11.14
N GLN A 65 2.79 -20.75 11.40
CA GLN A 65 3.48 -21.74 10.57
C GLN A 65 2.88 -23.15 10.72
N TYR A 66 2.34 -23.44 11.91
CA TYR A 66 1.72 -24.73 12.23
C TYR A 66 0.48 -24.51 13.10
N GLY A 67 -0.65 -25.13 12.74
CA GLY A 67 -1.89 -25.15 13.54
C GLY A 67 -3.17 -25.15 12.71
N ASP A 68 -4.26 -25.69 13.28
CA ASP A 68 -5.60 -25.74 12.66
C ASP A 68 -6.38 -24.40 12.80
N ASP A 69 -5.95 -23.51 13.69
CA ASP A 69 -6.59 -22.22 13.96
C ASP A 69 -5.75 -21.05 13.42
N GLY A 70 -6.19 -20.47 12.29
CA GLY A 70 -5.63 -19.24 11.72
C GLY A 70 -5.35 -19.31 10.22
N VAL A 71 -4.68 -18.29 9.69
CA VAL A 71 -4.18 -18.31 8.31
C VAL A 71 -2.90 -19.13 8.30
N ALA A 72 -2.88 -20.23 7.55
CA ALA A 72 -1.68 -21.03 7.37
C ALA A 72 -0.69 -20.32 6.43
N GLY A 73 0.59 -20.38 6.77
CA GLY A 73 1.63 -19.86 5.91
C GLY A 73 3.03 -20.19 6.41
N THR A 74 4.04 -19.84 5.63
CA THR A 74 5.43 -20.16 5.95
C THR A 74 6.22 -18.87 6.11
N ILE A 75 6.89 -18.73 7.25
CA ILE A 75 7.75 -17.59 7.53
C ILE A 75 9.19 -18.06 7.35
N MET A 76 9.96 -17.33 6.57
CA MET A 76 11.36 -17.66 6.30
C MET A 76 12.20 -16.40 6.28
N GLU A 77 13.46 -16.57 6.67
CA GLU A 77 14.47 -15.52 6.58
C GLU A 77 15.66 -15.99 5.77
N THR A 78 16.25 -15.07 5.02
CA THR A 78 17.56 -15.29 4.41
C THR A 78 18.35 -14.01 4.43
N GLU A 79 19.67 -14.15 4.49
CA GLU A 79 20.60 -13.04 4.39
C GLU A 79 21.48 -13.29 3.17
N LEU A 80 21.58 -12.27 2.30
CA LEU A 80 22.42 -12.30 1.12
C LEU A 80 23.39 -11.13 1.17
N ILE A 81 24.61 -11.39 0.72
CA ILE A 81 25.69 -10.41 0.61
C ILE A 81 26.11 -10.29 -0.85
N GLN A 82 26.29 -9.05 -1.32
CA GLN A 82 26.86 -8.77 -2.63
C GLN A 82 27.82 -7.59 -2.56
N SER A 83 28.92 -7.74 -3.30
CA SER A 83 29.96 -6.73 -3.47
C SER A 83 30.11 -6.46 -4.96
N LYS A 84 30.17 -5.20 -5.35
CA LYS A 84 30.37 -4.78 -6.74
C LYS A 84 31.19 -3.49 -6.79
N ASN A 85 32.03 -3.38 -7.83
CA ASN A 85 32.71 -2.13 -8.16
C ASN A 85 31.76 -1.15 -8.84
N PHE A 86 31.82 0.10 -8.40
CA PHE A 86 31.11 1.24 -8.96
C PHE A 86 32.11 2.32 -9.36
N TYR A 87 31.67 3.22 -10.22
CA TYR A 87 32.44 4.36 -10.69
C TYR A 87 31.81 5.65 -10.16
N ALA A 88 32.66 6.59 -9.73
CA ALA A 88 32.21 7.91 -9.31
C ALA A 88 31.52 8.65 -10.47
N SER A 89 30.50 9.45 -10.15
CA SER A 89 29.88 10.31 -11.16
C SER A 89 30.90 11.36 -11.64
N PRO A 90 31.08 11.54 -12.96
CA PRO A 90 32.06 12.49 -13.44
C PRO A 90 31.66 13.92 -13.11
N SER A 91 32.49 14.62 -12.35
CA SER A 91 32.30 16.03 -11.95
C SER A 91 33.41 16.95 -12.44
N GLY A 92 34.48 16.41 -13.03
CA GLY A 92 35.61 17.15 -13.58
C GLY A 92 35.93 16.80 -15.04
N GLU A 93 37.12 17.18 -15.50
CA GLU A 93 37.59 16.83 -16.83
C GLU A 93 37.66 15.30 -17.01
N LEU A 94 37.08 14.82 -18.11
CA LEU A 94 37.12 13.43 -18.53
C LEU A 94 38.45 13.11 -19.23
N GLU A 95 38.88 11.86 -19.10
CA GLU A 95 39.87 11.27 -19.99
C GLU A 95 39.43 11.41 -21.44
N GLU A 96 40.39 11.66 -22.32
CA GLU A 96 40.10 11.88 -23.74
C GLU A 96 39.52 10.61 -24.39
N LYS A 97 39.94 9.44 -23.91
CA LYS A 97 39.61 8.11 -24.47
C LYS A 97 38.79 7.29 -23.48
N ALA A 98 37.78 6.59 -23.99
CA ALA A 98 37.04 5.64 -23.17
C ALA A 98 37.89 4.42 -22.79
N SER A 99 37.63 3.86 -21.62
CA SER A 99 38.23 2.62 -21.13
C SER A 99 37.16 1.74 -20.48
N GLY A 100 37.53 0.47 -20.26
CA GLY A 100 36.69 -0.50 -19.57
C GLY A 100 37.34 -1.87 -19.57
N THR A 101 36.59 -2.89 -19.19
CA THR A 101 37.05 -4.28 -19.15
C THR A 101 36.25 -5.16 -20.11
N VAL A 102 36.92 -6.17 -20.64
CA VAL A 102 36.30 -7.20 -21.48
C VAL A 102 36.64 -8.59 -20.94
N THR A 103 35.76 -9.54 -21.22
CA THR A 103 35.98 -10.97 -21.05
C THR A 103 36.32 -11.58 -22.40
N PHE A 104 37.49 -12.22 -22.49
CA PHE A 104 37.83 -13.02 -23.66
C PHE A 104 37.24 -14.41 -23.51
N VAL A 105 36.62 -14.91 -24.58
CA VAL A 105 36.06 -16.25 -24.65
C VAL A 105 36.72 -16.99 -25.82
N SER A 106 37.16 -18.22 -25.57
CA SER A 106 37.79 -19.08 -26.56
C SER A 106 37.16 -20.47 -26.53
N SER A 107 36.60 -20.90 -27.66
CA SER A 107 36.29 -22.32 -27.95
C SER A 107 37.41 -23.01 -28.74
N TYR A 108 38.56 -22.34 -28.89
CA TYR A 108 39.71 -22.89 -29.59
C TYR A 108 40.49 -23.84 -28.69
N SER A 109 40.97 -24.94 -29.27
CA SER A 109 41.62 -26.04 -28.54
C SER A 109 43.04 -25.74 -28.07
N ALA A 110 43.61 -24.59 -28.42
CA ALA A 110 44.95 -24.17 -27.99
C ALA A 110 44.92 -22.75 -27.39
N PRO A 111 45.82 -22.44 -26.45
CA PRO A 111 45.91 -21.10 -25.88
C PRO A 111 46.34 -20.08 -26.94
N GLN A 112 45.80 -18.87 -26.87
CA GLN A 112 46.09 -17.78 -27.80
C GLN A 112 46.67 -16.59 -27.05
N THR A 113 47.94 -16.27 -27.32
CA THR A 113 48.57 -15.04 -26.82
C THR A 113 48.16 -13.86 -27.69
N LEU A 114 47.74 -12.77 -27.05
CA LEU A 114 47.42 -11.49 -27.68
C LEU A 114 48.34 -10.43 -27.08
N ILE A 115 49.12 -9.77 -27.93
CA ILE A 115 50.10 -8.77 -27.50
C ILE A 115 49.41 -7.49 -27.02
N ALA A 116 50.12 -6.69 -26.21
CA ALA A 116 49.73 -5.32 -25.96
C ALA A 116 49.46 -4.59 -27.29
N THR A 117 48.48 -3.69 -27.30
CA THR A 117 47.97 -2.95 -28.48
C THR A 117 47.16 -3.73 -29.51
N THR A 118 46.88 -5.03 -29.28
CA THR A 118 45.96 -5.82 -30.11
C THR A 118 44.62 -5.11 -30.26
N ARG A 119 44.11 -5.07 -31.49
CA ARG A 119 42.88 -4.38 -31.89
C ARG A 119 41.64 -5.19 -31.53
N LEU A 120 40.67 -4.54 -30.90
CA LEU A 120 39.33 -5.05 -30.67
C LEU A 120 38.32 -4.10 -31.32
N VAL A 121 37.43 -4.60 -32.16
CA VAL A 121 36.48 -3.75 -32.91
C VAL A 121 35.06 -4.07 -32.47
N SER A 122 34.32 -3.04 -32.03
CA SER A 122 32.91 -3.18 -31.69
C SER A 122 32.03 -3.29 -32.94
N PRO A 123 30.75 -3.70 -32.82
CA PRO A 123 29.83 -3.75 -33.96
C PRO A 123 29.60 -2.37 -34.59
N GLN A 124 29.77 -1.30 -33.81
CA GLN A 124 29.67 0.09 -34.27
C GLN A 124 30.99 0.60 -34.91
N GLY A 125 32.00 -0.26 -35.06
CA GLY A 125 33.28 0.08 -35.67
C GLY A 125 34.25 0.81 -34.75
N VAL A 126 33.94 0.95 -33.46
CA VAL A 126 34.83 1.63 -32.50
C VAL A 126 35.98 0.71 -32.13
N LEU A 127 37.21 1.22 -32.31
CA LEU A 127 38.43 0.47 -32.09
C LEU A 127 38.95 0.65 -30.66
N PHE A 128 39.17 -0.46 -29.98
CA PHE A 128 39.82 -0.55 -28.67
C PHE A 128 41.13 -1.33 -28.77
N ARG A 129 42.01 -1.13 -27.79
CA ARG A 129 43.31 -1.78 -27.70
C ARG A 129 43.57 -2.36 -26.34
N LEU A 130 44.24 -3.51 -26.33
CA LEU A 130 44.82 -4.07 -25.12
C LEU A 130 45.90 -3.17 -24.54
N THR A 131 45.90 -2.99 -23.22
CA THR A 131 46.93 -2.25 -22.49
C THR A 131 48.12 -3.13 -22.09
N LYS A 132 47.92 -4.46 -22.04
CA LYS A 132 48.95 -5.45 -21.69
C LYS A 132 48.80 -6.72 -22.54
N THR A 133 49.91 -7.44 -22.70
CA THR A 133 49.89 -8.77 -23.31
C THR A 133 49.15 -9.75 -22.39
N ILE A 134 48.28 -10.57 -22.98
CA ILE A 134 47.50 -11.59 -22.28
C ILE A 134 47.59 -12.93 -23.02
N THR A 135 47.25 -14.01 -22.32
CA THR A 135 47.07 -15.33 -22.94
C THR A 135 45.66 -15.81 -22.64
N VAL A 136 44.85 -15.94 -23.69
CA VAL A 136 43.51 -16.52 -23.60
C VAL A 136 43.65 -18.04 -23.51
N PRO A 137 43.09 -18.70 -22.49
CA PRO A 137 43.21 -20.15 -22.33
C PRO A 137 42.47 -20.91 -23.45
N ALA A 138 42.89 -22.15 -23.70
CA ALA A 138 42.16 -23.07 -24.57
C ALA A 138 40.80 -23.43 -23.95
N ASN A 139 39.73 -23.46 -24.75
CA ASN A 139 38.37 -23.84 -24.30
C ASN A 139 37.95 -23.17 -22.99
N GLY A 140 38.20 -21.86 -22.86
CA GLY A 140 38.05 -21.14 -21.60
C GLY A 140 37.75 -19.66 -21.77
N ARG A 141 37.74 -18.96 -20.64
CA ARG A 141 37.50 -17.52 -20.57
C ARG A 141 38.56 -16.82 -19.73
N LEU A 142 38.85 -15.57 -20.08
CA LEU A 142 39.71 -14.68 -19.29
C LEU A 142 38.95 -13.38 -19.03
N GLU A 143 38.53 -13.18 -17.79
CA GLU A 143 37.67 -12.06 -17.38
C GLU A 143 38.48 -10.82 -16.97
N ASN A 144 37.81 -9.66 -16.93
CA ASN A 144 38.34 -8.41 -16.40
C ASN A 144 39.62 -7.91 -17.09
N VAL A 145 39.75 -8.09 -18.40
CA VAL A 145 40.91 -7.59 -19.16
C VAL A 145 40.71 -6.11 -19.52
N PRO A 146 41.60 -5.19 -19.10
CA PRO A 146 41.46 -3.77 -19.39
C PRO A 146 41.77 -3.42 -20.84
N VAL A 147 40.92 -2.57 -21.43
CA VAL A 147 41.07 -2.03 -22.78
C VAL A 147 40.87 -0.52 -22.80
N VAL A 148 41.46 0.15 -23.80
CA VAL A 148 41.32 1.60 -24.02
C VAL A 148 40.99 1.88 -25.48
N ALA A 149 40.16 2.88 -25.73
CA ALA A 149 39.82 3.31 -27.08
C ALA A 149 41.06 3.80 -27.84
N ASP A 150 41.11 3.57 -29.14
CA ASP A 150 42.18 4.08 -30.00
C ASP A 150 42.07 5.60 -30.19
N GLN A 151 40.83 6.07 -30.37
CA GLN A 151 40.51 7.48 -30.61
C GLN A 151 39.83 8.13 -29.41
N ALA A 152 40.06 9.44 -29.27
CA ALA A 152 39.43 10.27 -28.26
C ALA A 152 37.99 10.67 -28.65
N GLY A 153 37.22 11.13 -27.68
CA GLY A 153 35.91 11.75 -27.89
C GLY A 153 34.72 10.90 -27.43
N GLU A 154 33.53 11.47 -27.50
CA GLU A 154 32.29 10.84 -27.02
C GLU A 154 31.94 9.55 -27.76
N ALA A 155 32.28 9.47 -29.05
CA ALA A 155 32.06 8.28 -29.87
C ALA A 155 32.83 7.05 -29.35
N SER A 156 33.84 7.24 -28.49
CA SER A 156 34.56 6.13 -27.85
C SER A 156 33.77 5.48 -26.71
N ALA A 157 32.80 6.17 -26.12
CA ALA A 157 31.94 5.59 -25.09
C ALA A 157 30.83 4.77 -25.75
N ILE A 158 30.83 3.47 -25.51
CA ILE A 158 29.90 2.52 -26.14
C ILE A 158 29.19 1.65 -25.10
N PRO A 159 27.95 1.21 -25.38
CA PRO A 159 27.25 0.25 -24.52
C PRO A 159 27.96 -1.11 -24.48
N PRO A 160 27.58 -2.01 -23.55
CA PRO A 160 28.03 -3.40 -23.54
C PRO A 160 27.97 -4.03 -24.94
N SER A 161 29.08 -4.63 -25.39
CA SER A 161 29.24 -5.03 -26.79
C SER A 161 30.10 -6.28 -26.93
N ARG A 162 29.92 -7.02 -28.03
CA ARG A 162 30.81 -8.10 -28.46
C ARG A 162 31.82 -7.57 -29.48
N PHE A 163 33.10 -7.82 -29.24
CA PHE A 163 34.22 -7.34 -30.04
C PHE A 163 34.84 -8.45 -30.88
N THR A 164 35.19 -8.12 -32.11
CA THR A 164 36.04 -8.97 -32.97
C THR A 164 37.50 -8.59 -32.80
N ILE A 165 38.41 -9.52 -33.13
CA ILE A 165 39.86 -9.32 -33.03
C ILE A 165 40.45 -9.40 -34.45
N PRO A 166 40.51 -8.29 -35.21
CA PRO A 166 40.89 -8.31 -36.62
C PRO A 166 42.29 -8.86 -36.90
N GLY A 167 43.18 -8.85 -35.89
CA GLY A 167 44.53 -9.40 -35.99
C GLY A 167 44.59 -10.93 -36.03
N LEU A 168 43.49 -11.63 -35.72
CA LEU A 168 43.39 -13.08 -35.85
C LEU A 168 42.91 -13.47 -37.25
N ARG A 169 43.28 -14.67 -37.73
CA ARG A 169 42.71 -15.24 -38.97
C ARG A 169 41.19 -15.38 -38.83
N ALA A 170 40.45 -15.22 -39.94
CA ALA A 170 38.98 -15.23 -39.93
C ALA A 170 38.38 -16.44 -39.16
N ALA A 171 38.91 -17.64 -39.41
CA ALA A 171 38.47 -18.86 -38.72
C ALA A 171 38.73 -18.88 -37.20
N LEU A 172 39.65 -18.07 -36.66
CA LEU A 172 39.85 -17.92 -35.21
C LEU A 172 38.93 -16.84 -34.62
N GLN A 173 38.51 -15.83 -35.39
CA GLN A 173 37.68 -14.76 -34.85
C GLN A 173 36.28 -15.26 -34.45
N GLU A 174 35.78 -16.32 -35.07
CA GLU A 174 34.53 -16.97 -34.68
C GLU A 174 34.67 -17.73 -33.35
N MET A 175 35.86 -18.28 -33.07
CA MET A 175 36.13 -19.10 -31.89
C MET A 175 36.70 -18.29 -30.73
N ILE A 176 37.37 -17.17 -31.00
CA ILE A 176 38.05 -16.31 -30.04
C ILE A 176 37.57 -14.88 -30.23
N TYR A 177 36.80 -14.39 -29.25
CA TYR A 177 36.25 -13.04 -29.24
C TYR A 177 36.33 -12.45 -27.84
N ALA A 178 36.01 -11.15 -27.74
CA ALA A 178 35.86 -10.50 -26.45
C ALA A 178 34.45 -9.93 -26.29
N GLU A 179 33.97 -9.80 -25.08
CA GLU A 179 32.67 -9.20 -24.76
C GLU A 179 32.78 -8.31 -23.53
N SER A 180 32.04 -7.21 -23.51
CA SER A 180 31.88 -6.41 -22.31
C SER A 180 30.45 -6.53 -21.78
N ILE A 181 30.33 -6.73 -20.48
CA ILE A 181 29.05 -6.72 -19.75
C ILE A 181 28.74 -5.29 -19.28
N GLU A 182 29.78 -4.50 -19.00
CA GLU A 182 29.67 -3.09 -18.66
C GLU A 182 29.99 -2.19 -19.87
N PRO A 183 29.41 -0.98 -19.93
CA PRO A 183 29.71 -0.01 -20.98
C PRO A 183 31.16 0.48 -20.90
N MET A 184 31.75 0.79 -22.05
CA MET A 184 33.01 1.52 -22.14
C MET A 184 32.74 3.00 -21.88
N ARG A 185 33.48 3.64 -20.98
CA ARG A 185 33.23 5.02 -20.56
C ARG A 185 34.50 5.83 -20.57
N ARG A 186 34.39 7.13 -20.87
CA ARG A 186 35.44 8.09 -20.52
C ARG A 186 35.38 8.28 -19.00
N LEU A 187 36.42 7.83 -18.32
CA LEU A 187 36.54 8.03 -16.87
C LEU A 187 36.94 9.49 -16.59
N ALA A 188 36.72 9.97 -15.38
CA ALA A 188 37.30 11.23 -14.96
C ALA A 188 38.83 11.13 -14.92
N LYS A 189 39.55 12.22 -15.23
CA LYS A 189 41.00 12.28 -15.01
C LYS A 189 41.32 11.97 -13.53
N PRO A 190 42.39 11.21 -13.23
CA PRO A 190 42.76 10.91 -11.86
C PRO A 190 42.83 12.16 -10.98
N GLY A 191 42.07 12.19 -9.89
CA GLY A 191 42.02 13.32 -8.95
C GLY A 191 41.12 14.49 -9.36
N SER A 192 40.46 14.44 -10.53
CA SER A 192 39.49 15.44 -10.98
C SER A 192 38.05 15.14 -10.56
N THR A 193 37.79 13.96 -10.00
CA THR A 193 36.48 13.55 -9.50
C THR A 193 36.62 12.99 -8.08
N GLU A 194 35.56 13.19 -7.33
CA GLU A 194 35.40 12.84 -5.94
C GLU A 194 34.16 11.97 -5.81
N ILE A 195 34.23 10.91 -5.00
CA ILE A 195 33.06 10.06 -4.75
C ILE A 195 32.05 10.84 -3.93
N LEU A 196 30.88 11.08 -4.52
CA LEU A 196 29.81 11.83 -3.88
C LEU A 196 28.98 10.91 -2.97
N PRO A 197 28.32 11.46 -1.93
CA PRO A 197 27.33 10.71 -1.16
C PRO A 197 26.25 10.08 -2.04
N LEU A 198 25.85 10.78 -3.11
CA LEU A 198 24.89 10.29 -4.08
C LEU A 198 25.38 9.03 -4.83
N ASP A 199 26.67 8.92 -5.11
CA ASP A 199 27.24 7.74 -5.78
C ASP A 199 27.15 6.51 -4.86
N LEU A 200 27.46 6.69 -3.57
CA LEU A 200 27.33 5.64 -2.55
C LEU A 200 25.86 5.21 -2.36
N ASP A 201 24.94 6.17 -2.36
CA ASP A 201 23.50 5.89 -2.26
C ASP A 201 22.97 5.13 -3.47
N GLN A 202 23.41 5.51 -4.68
CA GLN A 202 23.06 4.79 -5.91
C GLN A 202 23.65 3.38 -5.92
N ALA A 203 24.89 3.20 -5.48
CA ALA A 203 25.53 1.89 -5.35
C ALA A 203 24.75 0.99 -4.38
N ARG A 204 24.41 1.51 -3.19
CA ARG A 204 23.58 0.82 -2.20
C ARG A 204 22.25 0.40 -2.81
N LYS A 205 21.52 1.33 -3.42
CA LYS A 205 20.20 1.05 -4.01
C LYS A 205 20.30 0.01 -5.13
N SER A 206 21.28 0.13 -6.03
CA SER A 206 21.48 -0.83 -7.12
C SER A 206 21.74 -2.24 -6.61
N LEU A 207 22.49 -2.41 -5.52
CA LEU A 207 22.70 -3.73 -4.93
C LEU A 207 21.46 -4.25 -4.21
N THR A 208 20.76 -3.41 -3.44
CA THR A 208 19.51 -3.80 -2.77
C THR A 208 18.42 -4.23 -3.77
N ASP A 209 18.27 -3.51 -4.88
CA ASP A 209 17.28 -3.82 -5.94
C ASP A 209 17.56 -5.17 -6.62
N ILE A 210 18.82 -5.65 -6.62
CA ILE A 210 19.21 -6.97 -7.13
C ILE A 210 19.03 -8.07 -6.06
N LEU A 211 19.43 -7.78 -4.82
CA LEU A 211 19.43 -8.74 -3.72
C LEU A 211 18.03 -9.17 -3.30
N VAL A 212 17.05 -8.25 -3.31
CA VAL A 212 15.67 -8.56 -2.88
C VAL A 212 15.02 -9.64 -3.76
N PRO A 213 14.96 -9.51 -5.11
CA PRO A 213 14.41 -10.57 -5.96
C PRO A 213 15.16 -11.91 -5.84
N GLN A 214 16.49 -11.88 -5.72
CA GLN A 214 17.30 -13.09 -5.56
C GLN A 214 17.00 -13.82 -4.25
N ALA A 215 16.87 -13.08 -3.15
CA ALA A 215 16.49 -13.64 -1.85
C ALA A 215 15.09 -14.28 -1.89
N LEU A 216 14.11 -13.60 -2.49
CA LEU A 216 12.76 -14.13 -2.63
C LEU A 216 12.70 -15.38 -3.53
N ALA A 217 13.47 -15.42 -4.62
CA ALA A 217 13.60 -16.60 -5.47
C ALA A 217 14.20 -17.78 -4.69
N LYS A 218 15.30 -17.55 -3.97
CA LYS A 218 15.97 -18.56 -3.14
C LYS A 218 15.03 -19.10 -2.05
N LEU A 219 14.29 -18.23 -1.36
CA LEU A 219 13.32 -18.65 -0.35
C LEU A 219 12.18 -19.47 -0.97
N ARG A 220 11.69 -19.09 -2.14
CA ARG A 220 10.64 -19.83 -2.84
C ARG A 220 11.11 -21.21 -3.31
N GLU A 221 12.37 -21.36 -3.73
CA GLU A 221 12.93 -22.67 -4.11
C GLU A 221 13.02 -23.65 -2.93
N GLN A 222 13.19 -23.12 -1.70
CA GLN A 222 13.22 -23.91 -0.47
C GLN A 222 11.83 -24.38 -0.01
N LEU A 223 10.75 -23.83 -0.56
CA LEU A 223 9.40 -24.29 -0.27
C LEU A 223 9.10 -25.64 -0.94
N PRO A 224 8.26 -26.48 -0.30
CA PRO A 224 7.61 -27.62 -0.96
C PRO A 224 6.92 -27.21 -2.27
N GLU A 225 6.88 -28.11 -3.26
CA GLU A 225 6.39 -27.78 -4.61
C GLU A 225 4.94 -27.25 -4.60
N ASP A 226 4.09 -27.80 -3.75
CA ASP A 226 2.69 -27.40 -3.54
C ASP A 226 2.54 -26.01 -2.90
N GLN A 227 3.60 -25.48 -2.29
CA GLN A 227 3.63 -24.17 -1.63
C GLN A 227 4.35 -23.09 -2.46
N ARG A 228 4.99 -23.44 -3.58
CA ARG A 228 5.74 -22.45 -4.40
C ARG A 228 4.85 -21.38 -5.02
N ASN A 229 3.56 -21.68 -5.21
CA ASN A 229 2.55 -20.77 -5.77
C ASN A 229 1.91 -19.84 -4.72
N LEU A 230 2.33 -19.89 -3.45
CA LEU A 230 1.83 -18.99 -2.43
C LEU A 230 2.26 -17.54 -2.71
N ASN A 231 1.37 -16.61 -2.34
CA ASN A 231 1.69 -15.19 -2.35
C ASN A 231 2.72 -14.88 -1.27
N VAL A 232 3.53 -13.86 -1.49
CA VAL A 232 4.58 -13.45 -0.56
C VAL A 232 4.48 -11.98 -0.22
N VAL A 233 4.60 -11.68 1.06
CA VAL A 233 4.89 -10.33 1.57
C VAL A 233 6.24 -10.38 2.26
N TYR A 234 7.01 -9.31 2.22
CA TYR A 234 8.35 -9.31 2.80
C TYR A 234 8.69 -7.99 3.50
N LYS A 235 9.65 -8.08 4.42
CA LYS A 235 10.40 -6.95 4.97
C LYS A 235 11.86 -7.12 4.58
N SER A 236 12.47 -6.03 4.15
CA SER A 236 13.90 -5.98 3.85
C SER A 236 14.61 -5.07 4.84
N GLU A 237 15.67 -5.58 5.45
CA GLU A 237 16.53 -4.85 6.35
C GLU A 237 17.97 -4.90 5.82
N THR A 238 18.59 -3.74 5.66
CA THR A 238 20.02 -3.67 5.31
C THR A 238 20.82 -3.79 6.59
N THR A 239 21.38 -4.98 6.85
CA THR A 239 22.20 -5.26 8.05
C THR A 239 23.60 -4.68 7.93
N LYS A 240 24.12 -4.55 6.70
CA LYS A 240 25.42 -3.95 6.41
C LYS A 240 25.39 -3.20 5.08
N ALA A 241 25.94 -1.99 5.05
CA ALA A 241 26.20 -1.25 3.82
C ALA A 241 27.47 -0.42 4.01
N GLU A 242 28.51 -0.76 3.26
CA GLU A 242 29.81 -0.11 3.40
C GLU A 242 30.51 0.06 2.05
N SER A 243 31.32 1.09 1.97
CA SER A 243 32.23 1.37 0.87
C SER A 243 33.66 1.14 1.35
N ASP A 244 34.54 0.64 0.48
CA ASP A 244 35.97 0.54 0.76
C ASP A 244 36.66 1.92 0.91
N VAL A 245 36.04 2.97 0.37
CA VAL A 245 36.48 4.36 0.49
C VAL A 245 35.35 5.28 0.94
N PRO A 246 35.63 6.31 1.78
CA PRO A 246 34.61 7.26 2.21
C PRO A 246 34.20 8.21 1.09
N ALA A 247 33.01 8.80 1.23
CA ALA A 247 32.62 9.97 0.44
C ALA A 247 33.67 11.06 0.60
N GLY A 248 34.01 11.73 -0.49
CA GLY A 248 35.09 12.71 -0.51
C GLY A 248 36.44 12.18 -0.99
N SER A 249 36.55 10.87 -1.22
CA SER A 249 37.78 10.29 -1.75
C SER A 249 37.95 10.64 -3.23
N LYS A 250 39.16 11.07 -3.60
CA LYS A 250 39.57 11.36 -4.99
C LYS A 250 39.88 10.09 -5.78
N ASN A 251 38.94 9.16 -5.81
CA ASN A 251 39.02 7.89 -6.50
C ASN A 251 37.96 7.83 -7.59
N ASN A 252 38.30 7.26 -8.74
CA ASN A 252 37.35 7.10 -9.84
C ASN A 252 36.45 5.87 -9.67
N GLN A 253 36.85 4.94 -8.81
CA GLN A 253 36.17 3.67 -8.56
C GLN A 253 36.18 3.35 -7.07
N PHE A 254 35.17 2.62 -6.63
CA PHE A 254 35.04 2.13 -5.27
C PHE A 254 34.31 0.79 -5.27
N ASN A 255 34.62 -0.06 -4.30
CA ASN A 255 33.88 -1.28 -4.05
C ASN A 255 32.80 -1.00 -2.99
N TYR A 256 31.56 -1.33 -3.30
CA TYR A 256 30.46 -1.22 -2.37
C TYR A 256 29.93 -2.61 -2.01
N THR A 257 29.76 -2.88 -0.72
CA THR A 257 29.25 -4.14 -0.19
C THR A 257 27.95 -3.90 0.58
N VAL A 258 26.91 -4.67 0.23
CA VAL A 258 25.62 -4.64 0.91
C VAL A 258 25.27 -6.06 1.37
N THR A 259 24.83 -6.14 2.62
CA THR A 259 24.17 -7.32 3.18
C THR A 259 22.72 -6.95 3.47
N VAL A 260 21.79 -7.73 2.89
CA VAL A 260 20.35 -7.57 3.11
C VAL A 260 19.79 -8.82 3.76
N LYS A 261 19.12 -8.63 4.89
CA LYS A 261 18.27 -9.62 5.52
C LYS A 261 16.85 -9.44 5.01
N ILE A 262 16.27 -10.52 4.47
CA ILE A 262 14.89 -10.57 4.01
C ILE A 262 14.11 -11.51 4.92
N THR A 263 13.01 -11.00 5.46
CA THR A 263 11.99 -11.79 6.15
C THR A 263 10.76 -11.85 5.26
N ALA A 264 10.43 -13.05 4.79
CA ALA A 264 9.31 -13.30 3.89
C ALA A 264 8.24 -14.13 4.60
N VAL A 265 6.98 -13.76 4.37
CA VAL A 265 5.81 -14.51 4.81
C VAL A 265 5.05 -14.96 3.57
N PHE A 266 5.03 -16.28 3.35
CA PHE A 266 4.26 -16.92 2.30
C PHE A 266 2.88 -17.30 2.83
N TYR A 267 1.83 -16.93 2.12
CA TYR A 267 0.45 -17.13 2.58
C TYR A 267 -0.49 -17.47 1.43
N ASN A 268 -1.60 -18.14 1.76
CA ASN A 268 -2.69 -18.36 0.82
C ASN A 268 -3.62 -17.11 0.81
N PRO A 269 -3.75 -16.41 -0.33
CA PRO A 269 -4.54 -15.17 -0.39
C PRO A 269 -6.05 -15.39 -0.14
N ASP A 270 -6.60 -16.56 -0.50
CA ASP A 270 -8.01 -16.87 -0.26
C ASP A 270 -8.29 -17.12 1.21
N GLN A 271 -7.45 -17.92 1.88
CA GLN A 271 -7.58 -18.14 3.33
C GLN A 271 -7.41 -16.82 4.11
N LEU A 272 -6.45 -15.98 3.72
CA LEU A 272 -6.26 -14.66 4.33
C LEU A 272 -7.51 -13.80 4.17
N ARG A 273 -8.11 -13.77 2.98
CA ARG A 273 -9.32 -13.00 2.68
C ARG A 273 -10.55 -13.52 3.44
N GLU A 274 -10.72 -14.83 3.56
CA GLU A 274 -11.80 -15.43 4.34
C GLU A 274 -11.69 -15.08 5.82
N GLN A 275 -10.49 -15.22 6.41
CA GLN A 275 -10.25 -14.85 7.80
C GLN A 275 -10.41 -13.34 8.03
N ALA A 276 -9.97 -12.52 7.07
CA ALA A 276 -10.22 -11.09 7.10
C ALA A 276 -11.72 -10.80 7.14
N MET A 277 -12.49 -11.38 6.22
CA MET A 277 -13.95 -11.20 6.15
C MET A 277 -14.62 -11.53 7.48
N VAL A 278 -14.29 -12.68 8.09
CA VAL A 278 -14.85 -13.09 9.38
C VAL A 278 -14.56 -12.06 10.46
N LYS A 279 -13.29 -11.65 10.60
CA LYS A 279 -12.87 -10.70 11.62
C LYS A 279 -13.49 -9.31 11.43
N LEU A 280 -13.55 -8.82 10.20
CA LEU A 280 -14.15 -7.52 9.91
C LEU A 280 -15.64 -7.52 10.14
N GLN A 281 -16.32 -8.61 9.79
CA GLN A 281 -17.76 -8.73 9.99
C GLN A 281 -18.10 -8.79 11.49
N SER A 282 -17.20 -9.33 12.33
CA SER A 282 -17.34 -9.26 13.80
C SER A 282 -17.01 -7.89 14.38
N ASP A 283 -16.03 -7.19 13.80
CA ASP A 283 -15.63 -5.84 14.24
C ASP A 283 -16.62 -4.75 13.75
N LEU A 284 -17.39 -5.05 12.69
CA LEU A 284 -18.37 -4.13 12.11
C LEU A 284 -19.57 -3.94 13.06
N SER A 285 -19.96 -2.68 13.26
CA SER A 285 -21.14 -2.31 14.03
C SER A 285 -22.37 -3.12 13.64
N SER A 286 -23.13 -3.57 14.64
CA SER A 286 -24.45 -4.18 14.42
C SER A 286 -25.32 -3.30 13.51
N GLY A 287 -25.99 -3.90 12.54
CA GLY A 287 -26.81 -3.18 11.55
C GLY A 287 -26.11 -2.84 10.23
N ARG A 288 -24.85 -3.27 10.04
CA ARG A 288 -24.17 -3.29 8.73
C ARG A 288 -23.71 -4.70 8.38
N LYS A 289 -23.58 -4.97 7.08
CA LYS A 289 -23.08 -6.23 6.56
C LYS A 289 -22.10 -5.99 5.42
N ILE A 290 -21.00 -6.73 5.42
CA ILE A 290 -20.08 -6.80 4.30
C ILE A 290 -20.67 -7.76 3.27
N LEU A 291 -20.87 -7.29 2.04
CA LEU A 291 -21.37 -8.09 0.93
C LEU A 291 -20.22 -8.80 0.21
N ASN A 292 -19.13 -8.09 -0.03
CA ASN A 292 -17.97 -8.59 -0.74
C ASN A 292 -16.68 -7.85 -0.33
N LEU A 293 -15.54 -8.51 -0.47
CA LEU A 293 -14.22 -7.89 -0.46
C LEU A 293 -13.67 -7.92 -1.89
N GLU A 294 -13.27 -6.77 -2.42
CA GLU A 294 -12.70 -6.67 -3.77
C GLU A 294 -11.33 -7.36 -3.83
N PRO A 295 -11.17 -8.51 -4.53
CA PRO A 295 -9.94 -9.30 -4.46
C PRO A 295 -8.69 -8.54 -4.92
N GLU A 296 -8.83 -7.75 -5.98
CA GLU A 296 -7.74 -6.97 -6.58
C GLU A 296 -7.27 -5.78 -5.71
N SER A 297 -8.04 -5.44 -4.67
CA SER A 297 -7.71 -4.37 -3.73
C SER A 297 -6.89 -4.84 -2.53
N LEU A 298 -6.61 -6.14 -2.44
CA LEU A 298 -5.91 -6.75 -1.32
C LEU A 298 -4.47 -6.22 -1.22
N ALA A 299 -4.21 -5.46 -0.16
CA ALA A 299 -2.88 -5.02 0.21
C ALA A 299 -2.48 -5.63 1.56
N VAL A 300 -1.34 -6.31 1.59
CA VAL A 300 -0.84 -7.01 2.77
C VAL A 300 0.52 -6.44 3.16
N SER A 301 0.72 -6.17 4.44
CA SER A 301 2.02 -5.81 4.99
C SER A 301 2.29 -6.59 6.27
N ILE A 302 3.57 -6.82 6.57
CA ILE A 302 3.98 -7.45 7.82
C ILE A 302 3.94 -6.38 8.91
N ASP A 303 3.18 -6.59 9.97
CA ASP A 303 3.20 -5.73 11.16
C ASP A 303 4.34 -6.17 12.08
N SER A 304 4.36 -7.43 12.50
CA SER A 304 5.42 -8.03 13.30
C SER A 304 5.65 -9.51 12.96
N VAL A 305 6.82 -10.04 13.36
CA VAL A 305 7.19 -11.44 13.22
C VAL A 305 7.76 -11.90 14.57
N ALA A 306 7.35 -13.08 15.03
CA ALA A 306 7.90 -13.68 16.24
C ALA A 306 9.38 -14.04 16.04
N GLY A 307 10.20 -13.91 17.08
CA GLY A 307 11.65 -14.12 16.98
C GLY A 307 12.05 -15.57 16.65
N ASP A 308 11.15 -16.53 16.85
CA ASP A 308 11.31 -17.94 16.47
C ASP A 308 10.78 -18.26 15.07
N LEU A 309 10.27 -17.25 14.35
CA LEU A 309 9.66 -17.36 13.02
C LEU A 309 8.45 -18.29 12.95
N THR A 310 7.77 -18.54 14.07
CA THR A 310 6.60 -19.43 14.11
C THR A 310 5.29 -18.70 13.84
N SER A 311 5.23 -17.39 14.09
CA SER A 311 4.04 -16.57 13.85
C SER A 311 4.37 -15.16 13.35
N SER A 312 3.41 -14.55 12.65
CA SER A 312 3.50 -13.17 12.17
C SER A 312 2.14 -12.50 12.24
N LEU A 313 2.14 -11.22 12.61
CA LEU A 313 0.97 -10.36 12.47
C LEU A 313 1.02 -9.70 11.09
N LEU A 314 -0.01 -9.97 10.29
CA LEU A 314 -0.20 -9.36 8.98
C LEU A 314 -1.27 -8.29 9.05
N LYS A 315 -0.94 -7.10 8.58
CA LYS A 315 -1.89 -6.02 8.37
C LYS A 315 -2.48 -6.16 6.98
N VAL A 316 -3.79 -6.29 6.91
CA VAL A 316 -4.54 -6.58 5.69
C VAL A 316 -5.50 -5.43 5.42
N LYS A 317 -5.43 -4.90 4.19
CA LYS A 317 -6.28 -3.83 3.67
C LYS A 317 -6.98 -4.28 2.41
N PHE A 318 -8.24 -3.90 2.26
CA PHE A 318 -9.03 -4.15 1.05
C PHE A 318 -10.17 -3.14 1.00
N LEU A 319 -10.73 -2.98 -0.20
CA LEU A 319 -12.01 -2.33 -0.44
C LEU A 319 -13.11 -3.35 -0.16
N ALA A 320 -14.02 -2.99 0.75
CA ALA A 320 -15.18 -3.77 1.11
C ALA A 320 -16.45 -3.08 0.60
N GLN A 321 -17.37 -3.86 0.03
CA GLN A 321 -18.72 -3.39 -0.22
C GLN A 321 -19.58 -3.62 1.01
N VAL A 322 -20.01 -2.55 1.66
CA VAL A 322 -20.79 -2.60 2.90
C VAL A 322 -22.20 -2.07 2.64
N ILE A 323 -23.19 -2.75 3.19
CA ILE A 323 -24.59 -2.33 3.14
C ILE A 323 -25.17 -2.21 4.54
N ILE A 324 -26.11 -1.28 4.71
CA ILE A 324 -26.88 -1.12 5.95
C ILE A 324 -27.99 -2.18 5.95
N THR A 325 -28.06 -2.98 7.02
CA THR A 325 -29.09 -4.01 7.22
C THR A 325 -30.11 -3.65 8.28
N ASP A 326 -29.73 -2.82 9.26
CA ASP A 326 -30.67 -2.23 10.22
C ASP A 326 -30.31 -0.78 10.52
N PRO A 327 -31.09 0.19 10.01
CA PRO A 327 -30.81 1.60 10.21
C PRO A 327 -31.00 2.04 11.67
N ASN A 328 -31.75 1.31 12.49
CA ASN A 328 -31.94 1.65 13.91
C ASN A 328 -30.69 1.39 14.75
N LEU A 329 -29.78 0.52 14.27
CA LEU A 329 -28.51 0.23 14.94
C LEU A 329 -27.35 1.08 14.38
N VAL A 330 -27.54 1.67 13.21
CA VAL A 330 -26.52 2.49 12.53
C VAL A 330 -26.71 3.98 12.81
N PHE A 331 -27.95 4.46 12.90
CA PHE A 331 -28.26 5.89 13.04
C PHE A 331 -28.88 6.19 14.40
N ALA A 332 -28.34 7.20 15.09
CA ALA A 332 -28.90 7.66 16.35
C ALA A 332 -30.18 8.49 16.08
N LYS A 333 -31.31 8.04 16.64
CA LYS A 333 -32.60 8.73 16.49
C LYS A 333 -32.58 10.15 17.06
N SER A 334 -31.73 10.40 18.07
CA SER A 334 -31.48 11.71 18.67
C SER A 334 -31.08 12.76 17.65
N ASP A 335 -30.37 12.36 16.59
CA ASP A 335 -29.89 13.28 15.56
C ASP A 335 -31.05 13.83 14.71
N LEU A 336 -32.20 13.15 14.70
CA LEU A 336 -33.34 13.46 13.86
C LEU A 336 -34.43 14.25 14.60
N LEU A 337 -34.35 14.36 15.92
CA LEU A 337 -35.38 14.98 16.76
C LEU A 337 -35.66 16.43 16.34
N GLY A 338 -36.93 16.75 16.13
CA GLY A 338 -37.38 18.11 15.80
C GLY A 338 -37.03 18.59 14.37
N ARG A 339 -36.27 17.82 13.59
CA ARG A 339 -35.90 18.17 12.22
C ARG A 339 -37.09 18.18 11.29
N THR A 340 -37.07 19.09 10.33
CA THR A 340 -38.03 19.12 9.21
C THR A 340 -37.70 18.00 8.20
N PRO A 341 -38.67 17.56 7.37
CA PRO A 341 -38.40 16.58 6.32
C PRO A 341 -37.23 16.94 5.41
N ALA A 342 -37.08 18.22 5.06
CA ALA A 342 -35.95 18.70 4.26
C ALA A 342 -34.60 18.55 4.97
N GLU A 343 -34.54 18.85 6.28
CA GLU A 343 -33.32 18.67 7.08
C GLU A 343 -32.97 17.21 7.29
N VAL A 344 -33.96 16.32 7.42
CA VAL A 344 -33.76 14.87 7.48
C VAL A 344 -33.24 14.35 6.16
N GLN A 345 -33.83 14.78 5.04
CA GLN A 345 -33.36 14.40 3.70
C GLN A 345 -31.91 14.85 3.47
N ASN A 346 -31.58 16.09 3.82
CA ASN A 346 -30.22 16.62 3.72
C ASN A 346 -29.23 15.86 4.64
N TYR A 347 -29.65 15.49 5.85
CA TYR A 347 -28.82 14.70 6.76
C TYR A 347 -28.41 13.36 6.13
N PHE A 348 -29.36 12.62 5.56
CA PHE A 348 -29.08 11.31 4.98
C PHE A 348 -28.42 11.36 3.59
N GLN A 349 -28.65 12.41 2.80
CA GLN A 349 -27.94 12.60 1.51
C GLN A 349 -26.41 12.71 1.68
N GLY A 350 -25.95 13.19 2.83
CA GLY A 350 -24.52 13.25 3.16
C GLY A 350 -23.92 11.92 3.60
N ILE A 351 -24.72 10.86 3.73
CA ILE A 351 -24.27 9.57 4.28
C ILE A 351 -24.03 8.56 3.15
N PRO A 352 -22.77 8.11 2.97
CA PRO A 352 -22.46 7.05 2.02
C PRO A 352 -23.30 5.79 2.26
N GLY A 353 -23.79 5.19 1.18
CA GLY A 353 -24.65 4.01 1.22
C GLY A 353 -26.16 4.28 1.35
N VAL A 354 -26.59 5.53 1.53
CA VAL A 354 -28.01 5.93 1.47
C VAL A 354 -28.29 6.61 0.13
N LYS A 355 -29.17 6.02 -0.70
CA LYS A 355 -29.55 6.55 -2.01
C LYS A 355 -30.74 7.51 -1.94
N GLU A 356 -31.76 7.12 -1.19
CA GLU A 356 -33.01 7.88 -1.10
C GLU A 356 -33.60 7.73 0.29
N VAL A 357 -34.35 8.75 0.72
CA VAL A 357 -35.07 8.75 2.00
C VAL A 357 -36.50 9.19 1.77
N LYS A 358 -37.44 8.37 2.24
CA LYS A 358 -38.87 8.68 2.27
C LYS A 358 -39.27 8.97 3.71
N ILE A 359 -39.83 10.16 3.95
CA ILE A 359 -40.26 10.59 5.28
C ILE A 359 -41.79 10.66 5.32
N GLU A 360 -42.40 9.88 6.20
CA GLU A 360 -43.83 9.88 6.46
C GLU A 360 -44.10 10.38 7.88
N LEU A 361 -44.74 11.55 7.97
CA LEU A 361 -45.16 12.13 9.23
C LEU A 361 -46.65 11.86 9.44
N THR A 362 -47.00 11.36 10.61
CA THR A 362 -48.40 11.09 10.97
C THR A 362 -48.73 11.63 12.35
N PRO A 363 -49.96 12.16 12.54
CA PRO A 363 -50.99 12.43 11.52
C PRO A 363 -50.71 13.68 10.67
N PHE A 364 -51.60 14.04 9.73
CA PHE A 364 -51.38 15.07 8.68
C PHE A 364 -51.00 16.48 9.18
N TRP A 365 -51.19 16.78 10.46
CA TRP A 365 -50.84 18.06 11.08
C TRP A 365 -49.37 18.15 11.52
N VAL A 366 -48.65 17.02 11.58
CA VAL A 366 -47.25 16.96 12.01
C VAL A 366 -46.34 17.43 10.87
N LYS A 367 -45.51 18.45 11.14
CA LYS A 367 -44.62 19.07 10.14
C LYS A 367 -43.13 18.77 10.34
N SER A 368 -42.77 18.22 11.50
CA SER A 368 -41.39 17.90 11.88
C SER A 368 -41.35 16.56 12.61
N VAL A 369 -40.17 15.96 12.66
CA VAL A 369 -39.92 14.73 13.39
C VAL A 369 -40.23 14.93 14.88
N PRO A 370 -40.97 14.02 15.53
CA PRO A 370 -41.27 14.10 16.97
C PRO A 370 -40.00 14.22 17.81
N THR A 371 -40.09 14.88 18.97
CA THR A 371 -38.96 15.05 19.91
C THR A 371 -38.82 13.89 20.89
N VAL A 372 -39.39 12.71 20.57
CA VAL A 372 -39.35 11.50 21.40
C VAL A 372 -38.87 10.34 20.55
N ASP A 373 -37.74 9.72 20.91
CA ASP A 373 -37.09 8.66 20.13
C ASP A 373 -38.02 7.49 19.78
N ASN A 374 -38.87 7.08 20.72
CA ASN A 374 -39.81 5.96 20.53
C ASN A 374 -40.89 6.25 19.47
N HIS A 375 -41.05 7.50 19.05
CA HIS A 375 -41.99 7.88 17.99
C HIS A 375 -41.34 7.94 16.61
N ILE A 376 -40.05 7.64 16.52
CA ILE A 376 -39.28 7.59 15.28
C ILE A 376 -39.00 6.13 14.94
N ASN A 377 -39.41 5.72 13.74
CA ASN A 377 -39.13 4.39 13.22
C ASN A 377 -38.29 4.50 11.94
N LEU A 378 -37.13 3.85 11.94
CA LEU A 378 -36.28 3.75 10.76
C LEU A 378 -36.49 2.39 10.11
N LYS A 379 -36.71 2.37 8.80
CA LYS A 379 -36.92 1.14 8.02
C LYS A 379 -36.08 1.17 6.75
N LEU A 380 -35.81 -0.01 6.21
CA LEU A 380 -35.32 -0.17 4.84
C LEU A 380 -36.51 -0.39 3.91
N GLU A 381 -36.38 0.05 2.65
CA GLU A 381 -37.33 -0.26 1.57
C GLU A 381 -37.20 -1.71 1.09
#